data_AF-A0A1L5KT21-F1
#
_entry.id   AF-A0A1L5KT21-F1
#
_cell.length_a   1.000
_cell.length_b   1.000
_cell.length_c   1.000
_cell.angle_alpha   90.00
_cell.angle_beta   90.00
_cell.angle_gamma   90.00
#
_symmetry.space_group_name_H-M   'P 1'
#
loop_
_entity.id
_entity.type
_entity.pdbx_description
1 polymer ?
#
loop_
_entity_poly.entity_id
_entity_poly.type
_entity_poly.pdbx_seq_one_letter_code
_entity_poly.pdbx_strand_id
1 'polypeptide(L)'
;YFTVTVSRIGGIGIEEIAQDYVARHSQAFDPLGLEVDLTLNSIGQHKSKSGGEKHLYNPQTIHMLQQSARRGNYEMFKKYTDMVNEEGAHINLRGQLEFKYPKKGIPVDEVESVDSIVTRFKTGAMSYGSISKEAHETLAIAMNQLHGKSNSGEGGEEIERLDTNRCSAIKQVASGQSPHR
;
A
#
# COMPACT_ATOMS: atom_id res chain seq x y z
N TYR A 1 7.89 -19.33 -27.47
CA TYR A 1 6.52 -19.39 -26.91
C TYR A 1 5.78 -18.07 -27.09
N PHE A 2 6.32 -16.93 -26.66
CA PHE A 2 5.74 -15.60 -26.92
C PHE A 2 6.81 -14.67 -27.46
N THR A 3 6.68 -14.21 -28.69
CA THR A 3 7.66 -13.34 -29.35
C THR A 3 7.34 -11.88 -29.11
N VAL A 4 8.37 -11.03 -28.95
CA VAL A 4 8.25 -9.55 -28.85
C VAL A 4 7.58 -9.05 -27.55
N THR A 5 7.30 -9.92 -26.58
CA THR A 5 6.80 -9.51 -25.25
C THR A 5 7.96 -9.16 -24.32
N VAL A 6 7.93 -7.97 -23.73
CA VAL A 6 8.96 -7.52 -22.78
C VAL A 6 8.76 -8.22 -21.43
N SER A 7 9.81 -8.90 -20.95
CA SER A 7 9.92 -9.37 -19.57
C SER A 7 11.23 -8.89 -18.97
N ARG A 8 11.19 -7.84 -18.13
CA ARG A 8 12.39 -7.17 -17.58
C ARG A 8 12.99 -7.88 -16.38
N ILE A 9 12.15 -8.65 -15.69
CA ILE A 9 12.53 -9.46 -14.54
C ILE A 9 12.24 -10.89 -14.97
N GLY A 10 13.26 -11.75 -14.88
CA GLY A 10 13.07 -13.18 -15.12
C GLY A 10 12.00 -13.76 -14.20
N GLY A 11 11.52 -14.94 -14.54
CA GLY A 11 10.50 -15.63 -13.75
C GLY A 11 10.61 -17.12 -13.93
N ILE A 12 9.51 -17.79 -13.66
CA ILE A 12 9.38 -19.24 -13.81
C ILE A 12 9.49 -19.68 -15.28
N GLY A 13 10.02 -20.88 -15.48
CA GLY A 13 10.15 -21.55 -16.77
C GLY A 13 8.97 -22.47 -17.09
N ILE A 14 9.11 -23.30 -18.12
CA ILE A 14 8.04 -24.19 -18.56
C ILE A 14 7.87 -25.37 -17.58
N GLU A 15 8.95 -25.78 -16.93
CA GLU A 15 8.97 -26.85 -15.93
C GLU A 15 8.15 -26.48 -14.69
N GLU A 16 8.37 -25.28 -14.13
CA GLU A 16 7.59 -24.80 -12.98
C GLU A 16 6.12 -24.58 -13.35
N ILE A 17 5.83 -24.07 -14.55
CA ILE A 17 4.45 -23.95 -15.05
C ILE A 17 3.78 -25.33 -15.13
N ALA A 18 4.50 -26.35 -15.61
CA ALA A 18 3.98 -27.70 -15.69
C ALA A 18 3.71 -28.29 -14.29
N GLN A 19 4.60 -28.04 -13.32
CA GLN A 19 4.42 -28.47 -11.94
C GLN A 19 3.18 -27.81 -11.29
N ASP A 20 3.01 -26.50 -11.44
CA ASP A 20 1.83 -25.77 -10.95
C ASP A 20 0.54 -26.30 -11.59
N TYR A 21 0.57 -26.59 -12.89
CA TYR A 21 -0.56 -27.18 -13.60
C TYR A 21 -0.94 -28.55 -13.03
N VAL A 22 0.04 -29.45 -12.86
CA VAL A 22 -0.18 -30.78 -12.30
C VAL A 22 -0.71 -30.69 -10.87
N ALA A 23 -0.16 -29.81 -10.03
CA ALA A 23 -0.60 -29.62 -8.65
C ALA A 23 -2.08 -29.21 -8.58
N ARG A 24 -2.52 -28.26 -9.43
CA ARG A 24 -3.92 -27.84 -9.50
C ARG A 24 -4.81 -28.94 -10.08
N HIS A 25 -4.34 -29.68 -11.08
CA HIS A 25 -5.09 -30.79 -11.66
C HIS A 25 -5.33 -31.89 -10.63
N SER A 26 -4.31 -32.33 -9.90
CA SER A 26 -4.43 -33.37 -8.87
C SER A 26 -5.30 -32.97 -7.68
N GLN A 27 -5.51 -31.67 -7.42
CA GLN A 27 -6.48 -31.20 -6.41
C GLN A 27 -7.93 -31.41 -6.87
N ALA A 28 -8.20 -31.27 -8.17
CA ALA A 28 -9.54 -31.42 -8.73
C ALA A 28 -9.86 -32.87 -9.12
N PHE A 29 -8.85 -33.65 -9.47
CA PHE A 29 -8.99 -35.04 -9.90
C PHE A 29 -8.11 -35.93 -9.03
N ASP A 30 -8.74 -36.62 -8.07
CA ASP A 30 -8.04 -37.58 -7.21
C ASP A 30 -7.50 -38.74 -8.07
N PRO A 31 -6.17 -38.98 -8.08
CA PRO A 31 -5.57 -40.04 -8.89
C PRO A 31 -5.99 -41.45 -8.47
N LEU A 32 -6.58 -41.63 -7.28
CA LEU A 32 -7.13 -42.88 -6.77
C LEU A 32 -8.64 -43.03 -7.06
N GLY A 33 -9.28 -42.04 -7.69
CA GLY A 33 -10.69 -42.09 -8.08
C GLY A 33 -11.67 -41.96 -6.91
N LEU A 34 -11.22 -41.39 -5.78
CA LEU A 34 -12.07 -41.10 -4.63
C LEU A 34 -12.99 -39.88 -4.89
N GLU A 35 -14.04 -39.76 -4.08
CA GLU A 35 -14.96 -38.62 -4.17
C GLU A 35 -14.22 -37.31 -3.85
N VAL A 36 -14.26 -36.37 -4.78
CA VAL A 36 -13.61 -35.06 -4.67
C VAL A 36 -14.63 -34.00 -4.28
N ASP A 37 -14.22 -33.09 -3.39
CA ASP A 37 -15.02 -31.91 -3.07
C ASP A 37 -15.11 -30.99 -4.30
N LEU A 38 -16.33 -30.81 -4.82
CA LEU A 38 -16.60 -29.96 -5.99
C LEU A 38 -16.80 -28.49 -5.64
N THR A 39 -16.70 -28.12 -4.36
CA THR A 39 -16.80 -26.73 -3.94
C THR A 39 -15.52 -25.95 -4.27
N LEU A 40 -15.69 -24.66 -4.57
CA LEU A 40 -14.55 -23.79 -4.85
C LEU A 40 -13.97 -23.23 -3.55
N ASN A 41 -12.65 -23.39 -3.40
CA ASN A 41 -11.91 -22.78 -2.30
C ASN A 41 -11.97 -21.25 -2.37
N SER A 42 -12.34 -20.63 -1.26
CA SER A 42 -12.34 -19.17 -1.16
C SER A 42 -11.01 -18.65 -0.65
N ILE A 43 -10.02 -18.59 -1.54
CA ILE A 43 -8.62 -18.25 -1.20
C ILE A 43 -8.39 -16.79 -0.79
N GLY A 44 -9.37 -15.90 -0.94
CA GLY A 44 -9.26 -14.52 -0.45
C GLY A 44 -8.40 -13.60 -1.34
N GLN A 45 -8.26 -13.89 -2.63
CA GLN A 45 -7.43 -13.12 -3.57
C GLN A 45 -7.78 -11.62 -3.61
N HIS A 46 -9.08 -11.27 -3.62
CA HIS A 46 -9.52 -9.87 -3.68
C HIS A 46 -9.74 -9.24 -2.30
N LYS A 47 -9.83 -10.05 -1.24
CA LYS A 47 -10.12 -9.58 0.12
C LYS A 47 -9.49 -10.52 1.12
N SER A 48 -8.69 -9.96 2.02
CA SER A 48 -8.09 -10.67 3.16
C SER A 48 -9.12 -11.53 3.88
N LYS A 49 -8.80 -12.81 4.05
CA LYS A 49 -9.59 -13.79 4.81
C LYS A 49 -8.68 -14.57 5.75
N SER A 50 -9.24 -15.03 6.87
CA SER A 50 -8.52 -15.95 7.76
C SER A 50 -8.20 -17.24 7.01
N GLY A 51 -6.93 -17.65 7.01
CA GLY A 51 -6.45 -18.83 6.27
C GLY A 51 -6.40 -18.67 4.75
N GLY A 52 -6.63 -17.46 4.21
CA GLY A 52 -6.50 -17.18 2.79
C GLY A 52 -5.10 -16.74 2.38
N GLU A 53 -4.99 -16.18 1.19
CA GLU A 53 -3.78 -15.53 0.68
C GLU A 53 -3.29 -14.44 1.65
N LYS A 54 -1.98 -14.18 1.63
CA LYS A 54 -1.37 -13.12 2.42
C LYS A 54 -1.63 -11.76 1.78
N HIS A 55 -2.03 -10.79 2.60
CA HIS A 55 -2.26 -9.41 2.19
C HIS A 55 -1.36 -8.49 3.02
N LEU A 56 -0.74 -7.50 2.35
CA LEU A 56 0.08 -6.49 3.02
C LEU A 56 -0.73 -5.71 4.08
N TYR A 57 -1.99 -5.44 3.76
CA TYR A 57 -2.96 -4.86 4.69
C TYR A 57 -3.85 -5.95 5.24
N ASN A 58 -3.66 -6.28 6.51
CA ASN A 58 -4.41 -7.29 7.23
C ASN A 58 -4.90 -6.69 8.57
N PRO A 59 -5.83 -7.37 9.28
CA PRO A 59 -6.39 -6.83 10.51
C PRO A 59 -5.36 -6.45 11.58
N GLN A 60 -4.25 -7.20 11.68
CA GLN A 60 -3.20 -6.95 12.66
C GLN A 60 -2.40 -5.69 12.32
N THR A 61 -1.95 -5.54 11.06
CA THR A 61 -1.18 -4.37 10.63
C THR A 61 -2.03 -3.09 10.71
N ILE A 62 -3.30 -3.16 10.31
CA ILE A 62 -4.26 -2.04 10.42
C ILE A 62 -4.46 -1.63 11.88
N HIS A 63 -4.71 -2.60 12.77
CA HIS A 63 -4.92 -2.31 14.19
C HIS A 63 -3.69 -1.65 14.82
N MET A 64 -2.50 -2.18 14.53
CA MET A 64 -1.26 -1.64 15.10
C MET A 64 -0.99 -0.20 14.63
N LEU A 65 -1.18 0.09 13.33
CA LEU A 65 -1.04 1.45 12.81
C LEU A 65 -2.01 2.41 13.51
N GLN A 66 -3.29 2.04 13.59
CA GLN A 66 -4.31 2.88 14.24
C GLN A 66 -4.00 3.13 15.72
N GLN A 67 -3.57 2.12 16.47
CA GLN A 67 -3.22 2.30 17.88
C GLN A 67 -1.95 3.13 18.07
N SER A 68 -0.93 2.92 17.23
CA SER A 68 0.32 3.69 17.31
C SER A 68 0.08 5.18 17.07
N ALA A 69 -0.72 5.53 16.04
CA ALA A 69 -1.06 6.91 15.72
C ALA A 69 -1.95 7.55 16.79
N ARG A 70 -3.00 6.86 17.26
CA ARG A 70 -3.92 7.39 18.28
C ARG A 70 -3.25 7.63 19.63
N ARG A 71 -2.26 6.81 19.99
CA ARG A 71 -1.54 6.90 21.27
C ARG A 71 -0.27 7.75 21.19
N GLY A 72 0.15 8.15 19.98
CA GLY A 72 1.46 8.79 19.76
C GLY A 72 2.64 7.90 20.18
N ASN A 73 2.51 6.57 20.05
CA ASN A 73 3.52 5.62 20.54
C ASN A 73 4.43 5.14 19.42
N TYR A 74 5.67 5.63 19.42
CA TYR A 74 6.67 5.30 18.40
C TYR A 74 7.11 3.82 18.45
N GLU A 75 7.21 3.21 19.63
CA GLU A 75 7.55 1.78 19.74
C GLU A 75 6.46 0.87 19.14
N MET A 76 5.19 1.25 19.27
CA MET A 76 4.10 0.57 18.55
C MET A 76 4.20 0.79 17.04
N PHE A 77 4.62 1.97 16.61
CA PHE A 77 4.84 2.25 15.19
C PHE A 77 5.97 1.40 14.61
N LYS A 78 7.08 1.21 15.34
CA LYS A 78 8.16 0.30 14.94
C LYS A 78 7.67 -1.14 14.78
N LYS A 79 6.89 -1.65 15.75
CA LYS A 79 6.26 -2.97 15.63
C LYS A 79 5.39 -3.08 14.39
N TYR A 80 4.59 -2.05 14.10
CA TYR A 80 3.82 -1.97 12.85
C TYR A 80 4.71 -2.06 11.61
N THR A 81 5.80 -1.29 11.55
CA THR A 81 6.70 -1.30 10.39
C THR A 81 7.42 -2.63 10.22
N ASP A 82 7.79 -3.29 11.31
CA ASP A 82 8.42 -4.62 11.26
C ASP A 82 7.46 -5.66 10.66
N MET A 83 6.20 -5.68 11.11
CA MET A 83 5.17 -6.55 10.54
C MET A 83 4.95 -6.30 9.05
N VAL A 84 4.90 -5.02 8.61
CA VAL A 84 4.73 -4.67 7.19
C VAL A 84 5.96 -5.04 6.37
N ASN A 85 7.16 -4.94 6.93
CA ASN A 85 8.40 -5.33 6.25
C ASN A 85 8.49 -6.84 6.06
N GLU A 86 8.13 -7.62 7.08
CA GLU A 86 8.10 -9.09 7.01
C GLU A 86 7.11 -9.58 5.94
N GLU A 87 5.87 -9.08 5.93
CA GLU A 87 4.89 -9.40 4.89
C GLU A 87 5.36 -8.91 3.51
N GLY A 88 5.90 -7.70 3.45
CA GLY A 88 6.38 -7.07 2.22
C GLY A 88 7.54 -7.81 1.55
N ALA A 89 8.36 -8.51 2.33
CA ALA A 89 9.46 -9.35 1.83
C ALA A 89 8.95 -10.39 0.83
N HIS A 90 7.76 -10.95 1.05
CA HIS A 90 7.21 -12.02 0.21
C HIS A 90 6.28 -11.53 -0.90
N ILE A 91 5.83 -10.27 -0.85
CA ILE A 91 4.78 -9.74 -1.73
C ILE A 91 5.34 -8.76 -2.76
N ASN A 92 6.35 -7.97 -2.40
CA ASN A 92 6.80 -6.84 -3.21
C ASN A 92 8.24 -7.03 -3.71
N LEU A 93 8.54 -6.55 -4.92
CA LEU A 93 9.91 -6.54 -5.46
C LEU A 93 10.90 -5.80 -4.54
N ARG A 94 10.49 -4.68 -3.93
CA ARG A 94 11.35 -3.94 -2.98
C ARG A 94 11.70 -4.75 -1.73
N GLY A 95 10.89 -5.74 -1.39
CA GLY A 95 11.12 -6.66 -0.27
C GLY A 95 12.20 -7.71 -0.56
N GLN A 96 12.58 -7.86 -1.84
CA GLN A 96 13.68 -8.71 -2.29
C GLN A 96 15.02 -7.97 -2.30
N LEU A 97 15.04 -6.70 -1.88
CA LEU A 97 16.24 -5.86 -1.86
C LEU A 97 16.69 -5.65 -0.42
N GLU A 98 18.01 -5.61 -0.22
CA GLU A 98 18.63 -5.28 1.06
C GLU A 98 19.56 -4.06 0.92
N PHE A 99 19.62 -3.26 1.98
CA PHE A 99 20.55 -2.16 2.05
C PHE A 99 21.95 -2.66 2.40
N LYS A 100 22.94 -2.29 1.58
CA LYS A 100 24.35 -2.48 1.92
C LYS A 100 24.83 -1.34 2.81
N TYR A 101 24.69 -1.50 4.12
CA TYR A 101 25.09 -0.49 5.09
C TYR A 101 26.62 -0.34 5.22
N PRO A 102 27.13 0.87 5.52
CA PRO A 102 28.53 1.06 5.88
C PRO A 102 28.86 0.39 7.23
N LYS A 103 30.12 0.01 7.44
CA LYS A 103 30.57 -0.63 8.70
C LYS A 103 30.38 0.26 9.94
N LYS A 104 30.41 1.58 9.75
CA LYS A 104 30.23 2.58 10.81
C LYS A 104 29.11 3.52 10.39
N GLY A 105 28.06 3.60 11.21
CA GLY A 105 26.97 4.56 11.03
C GLY A 105 27.34 5.95 11.58
N ILE A 106 26.43 6.90 11.37
CA ILE A 106 26.48 8.24 11.97
C ILE A 106 25.51 8.32 13.15
N PRO A 107 25.76 9.19 14.13
CA PRO A 107 24.77 9.56 15.15
C PRO A 107 23.46 10.04 14.51
N VAL A 108 22.32 9.72 15.14
CA VAL A 108 20.99 10.15 14.64
C VAL A 108 20.88 11.68 14.63
N ASP A 109 21.56 12.38 15.55
CA ASP A 109 21.56 13.84 15.61
C ASP A 109 22.29 14.51 14.42
N GLU A 110 23.09 13.75 13.66
CA GLU A 110 23.69 14.21 12.40
C GLU A 110 22.76 13.99 11.20
N VAL A 111 21.67 13.24 11.37
CA VAL A 111 20.66 13.02 10.33
C VAL A 111 19.80 14.28 10.19
N GLU A 112 19.33 14.54 8.98
CA GLU A 112 18.35 15.58 8.69
C GLU A 112 17.16 15.53 9.66
N SER A 113 16.71 16.70 10.13
CA SER A 113 15.62 16.80 11.11
C SER A 113 14.29 16.28 10.56
N VAL A 114 13.41 15.84 11.48
CA VAL A 114 12.05 15.41 11.14
C VAL A 114 11.31 16.51 10.40
N ASP A 115 11.38 17.76 10.88
CA ASP A 115 10.71 18.92 10.29
C ASP A 115 11.10 19.13 8.83
N SER A 116 12.37 18.88 8.47
CA SER A 116 12.83 18.98 7.08
C SER A 116 12.41 17.77 6.24
N ILE A 117 12.50 16.55 6.79
CA ILE A 117 12.12 15.31 6.08
C ILE A 117 10.63 15.34 5.70
N VAL A 118 9.74 15.71 6.63
CA VAL A 118 8.28 15.65 6.40
C VAL A 118 7.79 16.61 5.31
N THR A 119 8.54 17.67 4.99
CA THR A 119 8.22 18.57 3.86
C THR A 119 8.20 17.86 2.50
N ARG A 120 8.91 16.73 2.39
CA ARG A 120 8.96 15.90 1.18
C ARG A 120 7.73 15.00 1.06
N PHE A 121 6.98 14.80 2.14
CA PHE A 121 5.81 13.94 2.14
C PHE A 121 4.62 14.62 1.49
N LYS A 122 3.86 13.81 0.76
CA LYS A 122 2.63 14.24 0.11
C LYS A 122 1.56 13.20 0.36
N THR A 123 0.34 13.63 0.68
CA THR A 123 -0.78 12.70 0.67
C THR A 123 -1.19 12.42 -0.78
N GLY A 124 -1.66 11.21 -1.04
CA GLY A 124 -2.16 10.83 -2.35
C GLY A 124 -3.35 11.70 -2.78
N ALA A 125 -3.59 11.75 -4.09
CA ALA A 125 -4.78 12.35 -4.67
C ALA A 125 -5.99 11.45 -4.40
N MET A 126 -6.84 11.84 -3.45
CA MET A 126 -8.09 11.14 -3.15
C MET A 126 -9.23 12.12 -3.37
N SER A 127 -10.14 11.79 -4.29
CA SER A 127 -11.16 12.74 -4.74
C SER A 127 -12.20 13.05 -3.66
N TYR A 128 -12.78 14.26 -3.74
CA TYR A 128 -13.90 14.72 -2.92
C TYR A 128 -15.20 13.89 -3.04
N GLY A 129 -15.26 12.90 -3.93
CA GLY A 129 -16.37 11.93 -4.01
C GLY A 129 -16.01 10.52 -3.53
N SER A 130 -14.73 10.24 -3.33
CA SER A 130 -14.23 8.93 -2.91
C SER A 130 -14.03 8.83 -1.39
N ILE A 131 -13.84 9.97 -0.73
CA ILE A 131 -13.70 10.10 0.73
C ILE A 131 -14.59 11.24 1.22
N SER A 132 -14.94 11.22 2.51
CA SER A 132 -15.76 12.28 3.09
C SER A 132 -15.01 13.61 3.14
N LYS A 133 -15.77 14.71 3.23
CA LYS A 133 -15.23 16.07 3.41
C LYS A 133 -14.32 16.14 4.62
N GLU A 134 -14.73 15.55 5.74
CA GLU A 134 -13.99 15.54 7.00
C GLU A 134 -12.65 14.84 6.85
N ALA A 135 -12.63 13.69 6.16
CA ALA A 135 -11.39 12.97 5.88
C ALA A 135 -10.46 13.80 4.97
N HIS A 136 -11.01 14.42 3.93
CA HIS A 136 -10.26 15.23 2.98
C HIS A 136 -9.65 16.48 3.64
N GLU A 137 -10.44 17.22 4.42
CA GLU A 137 -9.98 18.40 5.15
C GLU A 137 -8.97 18.04 6.24
N THR A 138 -9.16 16.91 6.93
CA THR A 138 -8.20 16.42 7.95
C THR A 138 -6.81 16.23 7.35
N LEU A 139 -6.72 15.65 6.14
CA LEU A 139 -5.44 15.47 5.45
C LEU A 139 -4.81 16.81 5.07
N ALA A 140 -5.60 17.75 4.56
CA ALA A 140 -5.10 19.07 4.20
C ALA A 140 -4.56 19.83 5.42
N ILE A 141 -5.32 19.85 6.52
CA ILE A 141 -4.90 20.48 7.79
C ILE A 141 -3.60 19.86 8.28
N ALA A 142 -3.52 18.53 8.34
CA ALA A 142 -2.33 17.83 8.82
C ALA A 142 -1.10 18.14 7.97
N MET A 143 -1.22 18.09 6.64
CA MET A 143 -0.09 18.34 5.74
C MET A 143 0.36 19.80 5.78
N ASN A 144 -0.57 20.75 5.88
CA ASN A 144 -0.24 22.17 5.96
C ASN A 144 0.45 22.50 7.30
N GLN A 145 0.04 21.87 8.41
CA GLN A 145 0.74 21.98 9.70
C GLN A 145 2.16 21.42 9.67
N LEU A 146 2.37 20.33 8.92
CA LEU A 146 3.69 19.71 8.74
C LEU A 146 4.54 20.36 7.63
N HIS A 147 4.04 21.41 6.99
CA HIS A 147 4.65 22.02 5.79
C HIS A 147 4.91 21.02 4.64
N GLY A 148 4.20 19.89 4.62
CA GLY A 148 4.14 18.98 3.49
C GLY A 148 3.06 19.41 2.49
N LYS A 149 2.58 18.49 1.65
CA LYS A 149 1.56 18.84 0.63
C LYS A 149 0.42 17.83 0.57
N SER A 150 -0.82 18.30 0.67
CA SER A 150 -1.99 17.50 0.27
C SER A 150 -2.40 17.79 -1.18
N ASN A 151 -3.20 16.90 -1.75
CA ASN A 151 -3.68 16.98 -3.12
C ASN A 151 -5.22 16.92 -3.15
N SER A 152 -5.86 17.82 -3.90
CA SER A 152 -7.33 17.90 -4.06
C SER A 152 -7.97 16.66 -4.66
N GLY A 153 -7.20 15.85 -5.38
CA GLY A 153 -7.73 14.84 -6.28
C GLY A 153 -8.60 15.42 -7.40
N GLU A 154 -9.32 14.54 -8.08
CA GLU A 154 -10.04 14.85 -9.33
C GLU A 154 -11.36 15.60 -9.12
N GLY A 155 -11.90 15.59 -7.90
CA GLY A 155 -13.22 16.13 -7.58
C GLY A 155 -13.25 17.66 -7.35
N GLY A 156 -12.12 18.34 -7.50
CA GLY A 156 -11.99 19.76 -7.16
C GLY A 156 -11.96 20.02 -5.64
N GLU A 157 -11.98 21.29 -5.26
CA GLU A 157 -12.13 21.73 -3.86
C GLU A 157 -13.12 22.89 -3.78
N GLU A 158 -13.87 22.96 -2.69
CA GLU A 158 -14.76 24.07 -2.41
C GLU A 158 -14.00 25.40 -2.26
N ILE A 159 -14.59 26.48 -2.79
CA ILE A 159 -14.02 27.84 -2.74
C ILE A 159 -13.79 28.31 -1.29
N GLU A 160 -14.65 27.91 -0.35
CA GLU A 160 -14.52 28.27 1.07
C GLU A 160 -13.26 27.72 1.75
N ARG A 161 -12.60 26.74 1.13
CA ARG A 161 -11.32 26.20 1.61
C ARG A 161 -10.14 27.06 1.20
N LEU A 162 -10.29 27.89 0.15
CA LEU A 162 -9.23 28.79 -0.31
C LEU A 162 -8.81 29.74 0.81
N ASP A 163 -7.50 30.03 0.86
CA ASP A 163 -6.87 30.87 1.89
C ASP A 163 -7.06 30.40 3.35
N THR A 164 -7.56 29.18 3.56
CA THR A 164 -7.64 28.54 4.88
C THR A 164 -6.62 27.41 5.01
N ASN A 165 -6.37 26.97 6.24
CA ASN A 165 -5.53 25.79 6.50
C ASN A 165 -6.12 24.46 5.98
N ARG A 166 -7.32 24.50 5.38
CA ARG A 166 -7.99 23.35 4.77
C ARG A 166 -7.76 23.26 3.26
N CYS A 167 -7.08 24.24 2.65
CA CYS A 167 -6.76 24.25 1.23
C CYS A 167 -5.67 23.21 0.92
N SER A 168 -5.83 22.40 -0.13
CA SER A 168 -4.73 21.54 -0.57
C SER A 168 -3.66 22.31 -1.33
N ALA A 169 -2.39 22.04 -1.03
CA ALA A 169 -1.27 22.68 -1.72
C ALA A 169 -1.15 22.27 -3.20
N ILE A 170 -1.67 21.09 -3.57
CA ILE A 170 -1.65 20.58 -4.95
C ILE A 170 -3.08 20.48 -5.46
N LYS A 171 -3.34 21.04 -6.65
CA LYS A 171 -4.61 20.93 -7.36
C LYS A 171 -4.43 20.02 -8.57
N GLN A 172 -5.23 18.97 -8.68
CA GLN A 172 -5.16 18.03 -9.80
C GLN A 172 -6.03 18.50 -10.97
N VAL A 173 -5.53 18.32 -12.19
CA VAL A 173 -6.30 18.42 -13.43
C VAL A 173 -6.36 17.01 -14.04
N ALA A 174 -7.57 16.46 -14.15
CA ALA A 174 -7.83 15.12 -14.69
C ALA A 174 -8.69 15.19 -15.96
N SER A 175 -8.76 14.07 -16.69
CA SER A 175 -9.45 13.99 -18.00
C SER A 175 -10.94 14.33 -17.91
N GLY A 176 -11.61 13.94 -16.83
CA GLY A 176 -12.92 14.44 -16.47
C GLY A 176 -12.76 15.75 -15.71
N GLN A 177 -12.71 16.88 -16.42
CA GLN A 177 -12.83 18.19 -15.78
C GLN A 177 -14.18 18.23 -15.06
N SER A 178 -14.17 18.01 -13.76
CA SER A 178 -15.36 18.24 -12.94
C SER A 178 -15.58 19.76 -12.98
N PRO A 179 -16.59 20.25 -13.72
CA PRO A 179 -16.89 21.67 -13.72
C PRO A 179 -17.29 22.03 -12.29
N HIS A 180 -16.84 23.19 -11.82
CA HIS A 180 -17.17 23.77 -10.51
C HIS A 180 -18.47 23.21 -9.90
N ARG A 181 -18.32 22.50 -8.78
CA ARG A 181 -19.40 22.36 -7.78
C ARG A 181 -19.11 23.30 -6.63
#